data_AF-A0A158IHQ0-F1
#
_entry.id   AF-A0A158IHQ0-F1
#
_cell.length_a   1.000
_cell.length_b   1.000
_cell.length_c   1.000
_cell.angle_alpha   90.00
_cell.angle_beta   90.00
_cell.angle_gamma   90.00
#
_symmetry.space_group_name_H-M   'P 1'
#
loop_
_entity.id
_entity.type
_entity.pdbx_description
1 polymer ?
#
loop_
_entity_poly.entity_id
_entity_poly.type
_entity_poly.pdbx_seq_one_letter_code
_entity_poly.pdbx_strand_id
1 'polypeptide(L)' 'MNESRAPHRETPDSVLKGILAAVASGLALDTACTNAGINRKTFYMYLRDDRQLVADYAEATKLQVHSRFSKE' A
#
# COMPACT_ATOMS: atom_id res chain seq x y z
N MET A 1 -10.14 -11.57 33.84
CA MET A 1 -10.00 -10.12 33.56
C MET A 1 -10.05 -9.98 32.05
N ASN A 2 -11.00 -9.18 31.58
CA ASN A 2 -11.46 -9.12 30.19
C ASN A 2 -10.38 -8.53 29.27
N GLU A 3 -10.00 -9.27 28.21
CA GLU A 3 -9.10 -8.80 27.15
C GLU A 3 -9.82 -7.78 26.26
N SER A 4 -9.86 -6.53 26.70
CA SER A 4 -10.29 -5.40 25.87
C SER A 4 -9.16 -4.97 24.93
N ARG A 5 -8.68 -5.87 24.07
CA ARG A 5 -7.83 -5.51 22.93
C ARG A 5 -8.77 -5.17 21.78
N ALA A 6 -8.97 -3.88 21.52
CA ALA A 6 -9.66 -3.43 20.32
C ALA A 6 -9.10 -4.21 19.12
N PRO A 7 -9.93 -4.68 18.17
CA PRO A 7 -9.43 -5.41 17.01
C PRO A 7 -8.61 -4.42 16.19
N HIS A 8 -7.29 -4.42 16.38
CA HIS A 8 -6.36 -4.05 15.34
C HIS A 8 -6.70 -4.99 14.19
N ARG A 9 -7.57 -4.56 13.27
CA ARG A 9 -7.66 -5.18 11.96
C ARG A 9 -6.32 -4.89 11.31
N GLU A 10 -5.33 -5.73 11.61
CA GLU A 10 -4.07 -5.80 10.90
C GLU A 10 -4.48 -6.00 9.45
N THR A 11 -4.31 -4.96 8.64
CA THR A 11 -4.58 -5.09 7.21
C THR A 11 -3.68 -6.22 6.73
N PRO A 12 -4.23 -7.29 6.13
CA PRO A 12 -3.44 -8.45 5.78
C PRO A 12 -2.27 -8.03 4.89
N ASP A 13 -1.07 -8.60 5.08
CA ASP A 13 0.09 -8.33 4.21
C ASP A 13 -0.23 -8.50 2.73
N SER A 14 -1.15 -9.41 2.40
CA SER A 14 -1.65 -9.61 1.03
C SER A 14 -2.33 -8.37 0.44
N VAL A 15 -3.04 -7.59 1.26
CA VAL A 15 -3.68 -6.33 0.86
C VAL A 15 -2.63 -5.27 0.58
N LEU A 16 -1.64 -5.11 1.46
CA LEU A 16 -0.53 -4.16 1.25
C LEU A 16 0.28 -4.52 0.01
N LYS A 17 0.61 -5.80 -0.18
CA LYS A 17 1.29 -6.30 -1.40
C LYS A 17 0.46 -6.05 -2.65
N GLY A 18 -0.86 -6.25 -2.59
CA GLY A 18 -1.77 -5.96 -3.70
C GLY A 18 -1.76 -4.49 -4.10
N ILE A 19 -1.76 -3.57 -3.12
CA ILE A 19 -1.67 -2.13 -3.36
C ILE A 19 -0.34 -1.78 -4.03
N LEU A 20 0.77 -2.30 -3.52
CA LEU A 20 2.10 -2.06 -4.08
C LEU A 20 2.21 -2.56 -5.54
N ALA A 21 1.70 -3.76 -5.82
CA ALA A 21 1.70 -4.32 -7.17
C ALA A 21 0.85 -3.47 -8.14
N ALA A 22 -0.30 -2.98 -7.68
CA ALA A 22 -1.15 -2.08 -8.46
C ALA A 22 -0.44 -0.75 -8.77
N VAL A 23 0.23 -0.15 -7.77
CA VAL A 23 1.04 1.06 -7.94
C VAL A 23 2.15 0.83 -8.95
N ALA A 24 2.93 -0.25 -8.79
CA ALA A 24 4.01 -0.62 -9.70
C ALA A 24 3.53 -0.81 -11.15
N SER A 25 2.29 -1.29 -11.32
CA SER A 25 1.66 -1.50 -12.63
C SER A 25 1.14 -0.22 -13.29
N GLY A 26 1.23 0.94 -12.63
CA GLY A 26 0.77 2.21 -13.18
C GLY A 26 -0.37 2.87 -12.41
N LEU A 27 -1.09 2.15 -11.54
CA LEU A 27 -2.28 2.71 -10.89
C LEU A 27 -1.91 3.79 -9.86
N ALA A 28 -2.74 4.83 -9.78
CA ALA A 28 -2.62 5.82 -8.71
C ALA A 28 -2.84 5.15 -7.35
N LEU A 29 -2.05 5.54 -6.34
CA LEU A 29 -2.16 4.99 -4.98
C LEU A 29 -3.58 5.06 -4.42
N ASP A 30 -4.29 6.18 -4.68
CA ASP A 30 -5.66 6.38 -4.20
C ASP A 30 -6.63 5.33 -4.76
N THR A 31 -6.51 5.03 -6.06
CA THR A 31 -7.26 3.97 -6.73
C THR A 31 -6.87 2.59 -6.22
N ALA A 32 -5.56 2.33 -6.05
CA ALA A 32 -5.07 1.06 -5.52
C ALA A 32 -5.60 0.78 -4.11
N CYS A 33 -5.57 1.78 -3.22
CA CYS A 33 -6.15 1.70 -1.88
C CYS A 33 -7.66 1.44 -1.91
N THR A 34 -8.38 2.19 -2.76
CA THR A 34 -9.84 2.05 -2.91
C THR A 34 -10.21 0.65 -3.39
N ASN A 35 -9.51 0.10 -4.39
CA ASN A 35 -9.72 -1.26 -4.87
C ASN A 35 -9.43 -2.33 -3.80
N ALA A 36 -8.47 -2.04 -2.93
CA ALA A 36 -8.08 -2.90 -1.82
C ALA A 36 -8.99 -2.74 -0.58
N GLY A 37 -10.00 -1.87 -0.64
CA GLY A 37 -10.95 -1.64 0.45
C GLY A 37 -10.38 -0.86 1.64
N ILE A 38 -9.26 -0.15 1.46
CA ILE A 38 -8.66 0.68 2.51
C ILE A 38 -8.59 2.15 2.11
N ASN A 39 -8.66 3.03 3.10
CA ASN A 39 -8.45 4.45 2.86
C ASN A 39 -6.95 4.73 2.68
N ARG A 40 -6.61 5.62 1.74
CA ARG A 40 -5.24 6.12 1.55
C ARG A 40 -4.62 6.68 2.84
N LYS A 41 -5.41 7.31 3.71
CA LYS A 41 -4.93 7.77 5.04
C LYS A 41 -4.45 6.60 5.91
N THR A 42 -5.18 5.49 5.90
CA THR A 42 -4.81 4.26 6.62
C THR A 42 -3.52 3.69 6.06
N PHE A 43 -3.35 3.67 4.73
CA PHE A 43 -2.10 3.25 4.10
C PHE A 43 -0.89 4.10 4.55
N TYR A 44 -1.04 5.43 4.64
CA TYR A 44 0.03 6.28 5.19
C TYR A 44 0.30 6.06 6.67
N MET A 45 -0.70 5.62 7.45
CA MET A 45 -0.45 5.22 8.84
C MET A 45 0.42 3.96 8.90
N TYR A 46 0.19 2.98 8.01
CA TYR A 46 1.07 1.81 7.91
C TYR A 46 2.48 2.19 7.44
N LEU A 47 2.62 3.08 6.45
CA LEU A 47 3.94 3.57 6.02
C LEU A 47 4.72 4.25 7.15
N ARG A 48 4.02 4.91 8.09
CA ARG A 48 4.69 5.55 9.23
C ARG A 48 5.24 4.54 10.23
N ASP A 49 4.55 3.42 10.39
CA ASP A 49 4.87 2.39 11.39
C ASP A 49 5.86 1.34 10.84
N ASP A 50 5.80 1.07 9.54
CA ASP A 50 6.57 0.03 8.86
C ASP A 50 7.60 0.60 7.87
N ARG A 51 8.88 0.54 8.25
CA ARG A 51 9.99 0.99 7.41
C ARG A 51 10.22 0.13 6.17
N GLN A 52 9.89 -1.16 6.24
CA GLN A 52 10.01 -2.07 5.10
C GLN A 52 8.97 -1.69 4.04
N LEU A 53 7.73 -1.44 4.46
CA LEU A 53 6.66 -0.97 3.58
C LEU A 53 7.02 0.35 2.87
N VAL A 54 7.77 1.25 3.52
CA VAL A 54 8.28 2.47 2.89
C VAL A 54 9.24 2.16 1.75
N ALA A 55 10.17 1.24 1.95
CA ALA A 55 11.12 0.84 0.91
C ALA A 55 10.39 0.17 -0.27
N ASP A 56 9.45 -0.73 0.02
CA ASP A 56 8.64 -1.40 -1.01
C ASP A 56 7.76 -0.43 -1.80
N TYR A 57 7.17 0.57 -1.12
CA TYR A 57 6.41 1.63 -1.79
C TYR A 57 7.30 2.53 -2.66
N ALA A 58 8.50 2.88 -2.18
CA ALA A 58 9.46 3.64 -2.98
C ALA A 58 9.84 2.87 -4.26
N GLU A 59 10.05 1.56 -4.19
CA GLU A 59 10.32 0.75 -5.37
C GLU A 59 9.12 0.69 -6.33
N ALA A 60 7.91 0.46 -5.80
CA ALA A 60 6.69 0.45 -6.59
C ALA A 60 6.49 1.76 -7.36
N THR A 61 6.78 2.92 -6.75
CA THR A 61 6.68 4.22 -7.44
C THR A 61 7.74 4.42 -8.52
N LYS A 62 8.96 3.90 -8.35
CA LYS A 62 9.96 3.90 -9.44
C LYS A 62 9.50 3.06 -10.62
N LEU A 63 8.96 1.87 -10.35
CA LEU A 63 8.42 0.98 -11.39
C LEU A 63 7.22 1.60 -12.09
N GLN A 64 6.36 2.32 -11.36
CA GLN A 64 5.26 3.07 -11.93
C GLN A 64 5.75 4.13 -12.93
N VAL A 65 6.76 4.91 -12.54
CA VAL A 65 7.39 5.92 -13.39
C VAL A 65 8.00 5.25 -14.61
N HIS A 66 8.79 4.20 -14.43
CA HIS A 66 9.40 3.46 -15.54
C HIS A 66 8.33 2.94 -16.51
N SER A 67 7.28 2.29 -16.01
CA SER A 67 6.16 1.79 -16.84
C SER A 67 5.41 2.88 -17.60
N ARG A 68 5.41 4.12 -17.06
CA ARG A 68 4.78 5.28 -17.70
C ARG A 68 5.64 5.86 -18.81
N PHE A 69 6.95 5.81 -18.69
CA PHE A 69 7.91 6.36 -19.66
C PHE A 69 8.49 5.32 -20.63
N SER A 70 8.34 4.02 -20.37
CA SER A 70 8.79 2.94 -21.27
C SER A 70 7.71 2.46 -22.26
N LYS A 71 6.60 3.18 -22.39
CA LYS A 71 5.53 2.89 -23.38
C LYS A 71 5.63 3.73 -24.66
N GLU A 72 6.80 4.33 -24.93
CA GLU A 72 7.10 5.05 -26.18
C GLU A 72 7.89 4.20 -27.17
#